data_AF-A0A8H6ND69-F1
#
_entry.id   AF-A0A8H6ND69-F1
#
_cell.length_a   1.000
_cell.length_b   1.000
_cell.length_c   1.000
_cell.angle_alpha   90.00
_cell.angle_beta   90.00
_cell.angle_gamma   90.00
#
_symmetry.space_group_name_H-M   'P 1'
#
loop_
_entity.id
_entity.type
_entity.pdbx_description
1 polymer ?
#
loop_
_entity_poly.entity_id
_entity_poly.type
_entity_poly.pdbx_seq_one_letter_code
_entity_poly.pdbx_strand_id
1 'polypeptide(L)'
;MDLTAQICAALQSQSFPTPSTAWTATLTSRVPTPPLPSLVATAKARLLASDLTTPGLLDPGATASFPSTSGETLEARLDRDVHCQVLDVENLSLSRWEQVEELEAVARGEQTTGRRVVRLAAEEAEYDNVDDGDAPRPRRQQKRNATHRLVLQDFKGNKVYAVELRRIEKIGVGSTNIGEKVVLKGGTVIARGTVLLEPERYVVLGGKVEAWQKAWVEGRMARLQEAVGAGEA
;
A
#
# COMPACT_ATOMS: atom_id res chain seq x y z
N MET A 1 -29.44 -8.58 19.70
CA MET A 1 -28.97 -7.76 18.56
C MET A 1 -27.99 -8.59 17.75
N ASP A 2 -28.04 -8.50 16.42
CA ASP A 2 -27.10 -9.21 15.55
C ASP A 2 -25.69 -8.62 15.69
N LEU A 3 -24.72 -9.45 16.11
CA LEU A 3 -23.31 -9.05 16.26
C LEU A 3 -22.67 -8.78 14.90
N THR A 4 -23.10 -9.47 13.84
CA THR A 4 -22.59 -9.25 12.48
C THR A 4 -22.89 -7.83 12.03
N ALA A 5 -24.15 -7.39 12.12
CA ALA A 5 -24.54 -6.02 11.78
C ALA A 5 -23.76 -4.97 12.58
N GLN A 6 -23.52 -5.21 13.88
CA GLN A 6 -22.74 -4.30 14.73
C GLN A 6 -21.26 -4.20 14.31
N ILE A 7 -20.63 -5.32 13.93
CA ILE A 7 -19.26 -5.34 13.42
C ILE A 7 -19.19 -4.55 12.11
N CYS A 8 -20.10 -4.80 11.17
CA CYS A 8 -20.13 -4.10 9.88
C CYS A 8 -20.32 -2.59 10.04
N ALA A 9 -21.27 -2.16 10.89
CA ALA A 9 -21.50 -0.74 11.16
C ALA A 9 -20.26 -0.06 11.79
N ALA A 10 -19.59 -0.74 12.72
CA ALA A 10 -18.38 -0.23 13.36
C ALA A 10 -17.18 -0.14 12.41
N LEU A 11 -17.10 -1.01 11.40
CA LEU A 11 -16.08 -0.95 10.36
C LEU A 11 -16.36 0.18 9.36
N GLN A 12 -17.61 0.31 8.91
CA GLN A 12 -18.03 1.35 7.98
C GLN A 12 -17.83 2.77 8.55
N SER A 13 -18.11 2.98 9.84
CA SER A 13 -17.85 4.27 10.50
C SER A 13 -16.37 4.68 10.50
N GLN A 14 -15.48 3.73 10.23
CA GLN A 14 -14.03 3.91 10.13
C GLN A 14 -13.52 3.76 8.70
N SER A 15 -14.40 3.89 7.70
CA SER A 15 -14.10 3.80 6.27
C SER A 15 -13.58 2.44 5.79
N PHE A 16 -13.73 1.35 6.56
CA PHE A 16 -13.39 0.01 6.08
C PHE A 16 -14.46 -0.53 5.10
N PRO A 17 -14.08 -1.45 4.20
CA PRO A 17 -15.04 -2.08 3.31
C PRO A 17 -16.00 -2.96 4.11
N THR A 18 -17.21 -3.17 3.58
CA THR A 18 -18.23 -4.02 4.21
C THR A 18 -17.85 -5.49 4.04
N PRO A 19 -17.54 -6.23 5.11
CA PRO A 19 -17.25 -7.65 5.00
C PRO A 19 -18.52 -8.45 4.72
N SER A 20 -18.37 -9.64 4.15
CA SER A 20 -19.51 -10.53 3.94
C SER A 20 -20.05 -11.08 5.27
N THR A 21 -21.34 -11.43 5.29
CA THR A 21 -21.99 -12.05 6.45
C THR A 21 -21.37 -13.40 6.82
N ALA A 22 -20.94 -14.18 5.82
CA ALA A 22 -20.28 -15.46 6.02
C ALA A 22 -18.92 -15.28 6.72
N TRP A 23 -18.15 -14.26 6.31
CA TRP A 23 -16.85 -13.97 6.90
C TRP A 23 -16.98 -13.46 8.35
N THR A 24 -17.93 -12.55 8.62
CA THR A 24 -18.16 -12.04 9.99
C THR A 24 -18.66 -13.13 10.93
N ALA A 25 -19.47 -14.08 10.45
CA ALA A 25 -19.93 -15.22 11.24
C ALA A 25 -18.76 -16.08 11.76
N THR A 26 -17.64 -16.15 11.04
CA THR A 26 -16.43 -16.85 11.53
C THR A 26 -15.86 -16.21 12.79
N LEU A 27 -16.05 -14.91 13.00
CA LEU A 27 -15.57 -14.17 14.17
C LEU A 27 -16.43 -14.43 15.41
N THR A 28 -17.74 -14.57 15.21
CA THR A 28 -18.73 -14.74 16.30
C THR A 28 -18.91 -16.20 16.71
N SER A 29 -18.43 -17.16 15.90
CA SER A 29 -18.54 -18.60 16.16
C SER A 29 -17.78 -19.12 17.38
N ARG A 30 -16.88 -18.31 17.98
CA ARG A 30 -16.08 -18.72 19.14
C ARG A 30 -16.93 -18.78 20.42
N VAL A 31 -16.66 -19.78 21.25
CA VAL A 31 -17.32 -19.97 22.56
C VAL A 31 -16.25 -20.01 23.67
N PRO A 32 -16.36 -19.16 24.72
CA PRO A 32 -17.32 -18.06 24.85
C PRO A 32 -17.07 -16.96 23.81
N THR A 33 -18.13 -16.30 23.36
CA THR A 33 -18.02 -15.24 22.34
C THR A 33 -17.33 -14.01 22.94
N PRO A 34 -16.26 -13.49 22.30
CA PRO A 34 -15.58 -12.28 22.77
C PRO A 34 -16.50 -11.05 22.78
N PRO A 35 -16.20 -10.02 23.59
CA PRO A 35 -16.96 -8.78 23.58
C PRO A 35 -16.79 -8.04 22.24
N LEU A 36 -17.78 -7.22 21.88
CA LEU A 36 -17.85 -6.53 20.59
C LEU A 36 -16.57 -5.74 20.23
N PRO A 37 -15.93 -4.97 21.13
CA PRO A 37 -14.69 -4.26 20.79
C PRO A 37 -13.57 -5.19 20.32
N SER A 38 -13.42 -6.36 20.95
CA SER A 38 -12.43 -7.37 20.57
C SER A 38 -12.76 -8.00 19.21
N LEU A 39 -14.04 -8.23 18.92
CA LEU A 39 -14.49 -8.70 17.62
C LEU A 39 -14.20 -7.68 16.51
N VAL A 40 -14.50 -6.41 16.74
CA VAL A 40 -14.21 -5.32 15.78
C VAL A 40 -12.71 -5.17 15.55
N ALA A 41 -11.89 -5.20 16.62
CA ALA A 41 -10.44 -5.14 16.50
C ALA A 41 -9.89 -6.33 15.70
N THR A 42 -10.39 -7.55 15.97
CA THR A 42 -10.03 -8.76 15.22
C THR A 42 -10.44 -8.65 13.75
N ALA A 43 -11.64 -8.15 13.48
CA ALA A 43 -12.14 -7.94 12.12
C ALA A 43 -11.22 -6.99 11.34
N LYS A 44 -10.87 -5.84 11.92
CA LYS A 44 -9.93 -4.89 11.31
C LYS A 44 -8.58 -5.51 11.02
N ALA A 45 -7.98 -6.16 12.01
CA ALA A 45 -6.66 -6.78 11.86
C ALA A 45 -6.66 -7.81 10.72
N ARG A 46 -7.70 -8.64 10.64
CA ARG A 46 -7.85 -9.62 9.56
C ARG A 46 -8.06 -8.97 8.20
N LEU A 47 -8.90 -7.94 8.08
CA LEU A 47 -9.10 -7.22 6.82
C LEU A 47 -7.81 -6.56 6.33
N LEU A 48 -7.09 -5.89 7.22
CA LEU A 48 -5.82 -5.22 6.92
C LEU A 48 -4.76 -6.20 6.43
N ALA A 49 -4.75 -7.43 6.95
CA ALA A 49 -3.82 -8.49 6.58
C ALA A 49 -4.25 -9.37 5.39
N SER A 50 -5.49 -9.25 4.91
CA SER A 50 -6.04 -10.14 3.86
C SER A 50 -5.85 -9.57 2.46
N ASP A 51 -5.89 -10.45 1.46
CA ASP A 51 -6.09 -10.05 0.06
C ASP A 51 -7.58 -9.70 -0.16
N LEU A 52 -7.88 -8.47 -0.60
CA LEU A 52 -9.25 -8.00 -0.85
C LEU A 52 -9.98 -8.81 -1.93
N THR A 53 -9.26 -9.51 -2.80
CA THR A 53 -9.82 -10.36 -3.84
C THR A 53 -10.24 -11.75 -3.33
N THR A 54 -9.98 -12.06 -2.05
CA THR A 54 -10.36 -13.34 -1.43
C THR A 54 -11.88 -13.56 -1.54
N PRO A 55 -12.33 -14.66 -2.17
CA PRO A 55 -13.75 -14.93 -2.32
C PRO A 55 -14.48 -14.98 -0.98
N GLY A 56 -15.62 -14.31 -0.90
CA GLY A 56 -16.44 -14.26 0.31
C GLY A 56 -15.85 -13.40 1.44
N LEU A 57 -14.76 -12.64 1.22
CA LEU A 57 -14.25 -11.70 2.23
C LEU A 57 -15.15 -10.47 2.36
N LEU A 58 -15.50 -9.85 1.23
CA LEU A 58 -16.30 -8.62 1.16
C LEU A 58 -17.69 -8.89 0.59
N ASP A 59 -18.64 -8.01 0.92
CA ASP A 59 -19.95 -7.99 0.28
C ASP A 59 -19.85 -7.30 -1.10
N PRO A 60 -20.05 -8.02 -2.22
CA PRO A 60 -19.95 -7.45 -3.56
C PRO A 60 -21.02 -6.41 -3.88
N GLY A 61 -22.19 -6.47 -3.22
CA GLY A 61 -23.28 -5.51 -3.42
C GLY A 61 -23.03 -4.18 -2.71
N ALA A 62 -22.29 -4.21 -1.60
CA ALA A 62 -21.97 -3.02 -0.80
C ALA A 62 -20.62 -2.38 -1.19
N THR A 63 -19.71 -3.15 -1.79
CA THR A 63 -18.33 -2.71 -2.11
C THR A 63 -18.23 -2.21 -3.55
N ALA A 64 -17.72 -0.99 -3.75
CA ALA A 64 -17.50 -0.43 -5.07
C ALA A 64 -16.21 -0.98 -5.70
N SER A 65 -16.21 -1.10 -7.03
CA SER A 65 -15.05 -1.47 -7.85
C SER A 65 -14.68 -0.33 -8.78
N PHE A 66 -13.49 -0.39 -9.39
CA PHE A 66 -13.13 0.55 -10.43
C PHE A 66 -14.13 0.51 -11.60
N PRO A 67 -14.41 1.67 -12.24
CA PRO A 67 -15.20 1.69 -13.45
C PRO A 67 -14.44 1.02 -14.59
N SER A 68 -15.15 0.32 -15.46
CA SER A 68 -14.59 -0.14 -16.73
C SER A 68 -14.32 1.08 -17.61
N THR A 69 -13.07 1.54 -17.64
CA THR A 69 -12.66 2.64 -18.52
C THR A 69 -12.26 2.09 -19.87
N SER A 70 -12.91 2.54 -20.95
CA SER A 70 -12.45 2.29 -22.31
C SER A 70 -11.22 3.16 -22.58
N GLY A 71 -10.29 2.69 -23.42
CA GLY A 71 -9.07 3.44 -23.77
C GLY A 71 -9.31 4.82 -24.41
N GLU A 72 -10.55 5.10 -24.83
CA GLU A 72 -10.99 6.37 -25.39
C GLU A 72 -11.40 7.40 -24.32
N THR A 73 -11.61 6.97 -23.07
CA THR A 73 -12.03 7.86 -21.99
C THR A 73 -10.86 8.74 -21.54
N LEU A 74 -10.94 10.03 -21.86
CA LEU A 74 -9.89 11.00 -21.50
C LEU A 74 -9.81 11.23 -19.99
N GLU A 75 -10.96 11.47 -19.37
CA GLU A 75 -11.10 11.73 -17.94
C GLU A 75 -12.42 11.12 -17.43
N ALA A 76 -12.36 10.46 -16.28
CA ALA A 76 -13.50 9.96 -15.52
C ALA A 76 -13.31 10.29 -14.03
N ARG A 77 -14.38 10.18 -13.25
CA ARG A 77 -14.33 10.32 -11.78
C ARG A 77 -14.95 9.09 -11.12
N LEU A 78 -14.45 8.74 -9.95
CA LEU A 78 -15.07 7.70 -9.13
C LEU A 78 -16.41 8.18 -8.58
N ASP A 79 -17.48 7.43 -8.80
CA ASP A 79 -18.81 7.79 -8.28
C ASP A 79 -18.93 7.55 -6.76
N ARG A 80 -18.16 6.58 -6.23
CA ARG A 80 -18.18 6.15 -4.84
C ARG A 80 -16.77 5.93 -4.33
N ASP A 81 -16.63 5.82 -3.01
CA ASP A 81 -15.40 5.39 -2.37
C ASP A 81 -15.02 3.98 -2.84
N VAL A 82 -13.78 3.80 -3.32
CA VAL A 82 -13.25 2.51 -3.78
C VAL A 82 -12.13 2.06 -2.84
N HIS A 83 -12.33 0.91 -2.20
CA HIS A 83 -11.32 0.26 -1.37
C HIS A 83 -10.35 -0.51 -2.25
N CYS A 84 -9.06 -0.22 -2.05
CA CYS A 84 -7.98 -0.80 -2.85
C CYS A 84 -6.91 -1.40 -1.94
N GLN A 85 -6.09 -2.25 -2.55
CA GLN A 85 -4.82 -2.68 -2.00
C GLN A 85 -3.66 -2.28 -2.90
N VAL A 86 -2.54 -1.90 -2.31
CA VAL A 86 -1.32 -1.55 -3.05
C VAL A 86 -0.61 -2.83 -3.49
N LEU A 87 -0.33 -2.97 -4.78
CA LEU A 87 0.45 -4.10 -5.34
C LEU A 87 1.89 -3.73 -5.64
N ASP A 88 2.16 -2.46 -5.91
CA ASP A 88 3.49 -1.97 -6.24
C ASP A 88 3.64 -0.48 -5.91
N VAL A 89 4.87 -0.06 -5.65
CA VAL A 89 5.27 1.33 -5.42
C VAL A 89 6.61 1.61 -6.09
N GLU A 90 6.64 2.65 -6.91
CA GLU A 90 7.85 3.09 -7.59
C GLU A 90 8.11 4.56 -7.35
N ASN A 91 9.37 4.93 -7.19
CA ASN A 91 9.81 6.33 -7.19
C ASN A 91 10.17 6.72 -8.63
N LEU A 92 9.40 7.64 -9.22
CA LEU A 92 9.62 8.13 -10.58
C LEU A 92 10.67 9.23 -10.67
N SER A 93 11.12 9.77 -9.52
CA SER A 93 12.11 10.85 -9.46
C SER A 93 13.55 10.36 -9.42
N LEU A 94 13.78 9.06 -9.27
CA LEU A 94 15.10 8.44 -9.30
C LEU A 94 15.22 7.53 -10.51
N SER A 95 16.38 7.51 -11.14
CA SER A 95 16.63 6.55 -12.21
C SER A 95 16.64 5.12 -11.65
N ARG A 96 16.25 4.13 -12.46
CA ARG A 96 16.35 2.72 -12.05
C ARG A 96 17.79 2.32 -11.74
N TRP A 97 18.76 2.88 -12.47
CA TRP A 97 20.19 2.65 -12.26
C TRP A 97 20.66 3.15 -10.89
N GLU A 98 20.29 4.39 -10.54
CA GLU A 98 20.58 4.97 -9.21
C GLU A 98 19.95 4.12 -8.08
N GLN A 99 18.75 3.58 -8.29
CA GLN A 99 18.12 2.68 -7.33
C GLN A 99 18.85 1.33 -7.19
N VAL A 100 19.39 0.77 -8.29
CA VAL A 100 20.22 -0.46 -8.25
C VAL A 100 21.51 -0.18 -7.50
N GLU A 101 22.23 0.88 -7.85
CA GLU A 101 23.49 1.26 -7.20
C GLU A 101 23.30 1.48 -5.69
N GLU A 102 22.20 2.12 -5.28
CA GLU A 102 21.90 2.32 -3.86
C GLU A 102 21.67 0.98 -3.13
N LEU A 103 20.89 0.08 -3.72
CA LEU A 103 20.62 -1.23 -3.12
C LEU A 103 21.89 -2.10 -3.04
N GLU A 104 22.76 -2.04 -4.06
CA GLU A 104 24.04 -2.75 -4.06
C GLU A 104 25.01 -2.19 -3.03
N ALA A 105 25.08 -0.86 -2.90
CA ALA A 105 25.90 -0.21 -1.89
C ALA A 105 25.48 -0.63 -0.48
N VAL A 106 24.16 -0.71 -0.21
CA VAL A 106 23.63 -1.22 1.05
C VAL A 106 24.01 -2.69 1.26
N ALA A 107 23.89 -3.54 0.24
CA ALA A 107 24.29 -4.95 0.33
C ALA A 107 25.79 -5.13 0.59
N ARG A 108 26.63 -4.20 0.11
CA ARG A 108 28.09 -4.15 0.40
C ARG A 108 28.44 -3.49 1.74
N GLY A 109 27.45 -3.01 2.51
CA GLY A 109 27.68 -2.28 3.77
C GLY A 109 28.27 -0.87 3.57
N GLU A 110 28.18 -0.33 2.36
CA GLU A 110 28.68 0.98 1.97
C GLU A 110 27.57 2.03 2.14
N GLN A 111 27.41 2.58 3.35
CA GLN A 111 26.54 3.75 3.51
C GLN A 111 27.34 5.04 3.28
N THR A 112 26.90 5.83 2.30
CA THR A 112 27.45 7.16 2.03
C THR A 112 26.77 8.19 2.93
N THR A 113 27.54 8.79 3.85
CA THR A 113 27.13 10.02 4.56
C THR A 113 27.93 11.18 3.97
N GLY A 114 27.32 11.90 3.03
CA GLY A 114 27.97 12.98 2.28
C GLY A 114 28.99 12.45 1.25
N ARG A 115 30.14 13.11 1.11
CA ARG A 115 31.25 12.69 0.20
C ARG A 115 32.15 11.58 0.77
N ARG A 116 31.76 10.92 1.87
CA ARG A 116 32.56 9.85 2.50
C ARG A 116 31.78 8.55 2.51
N VAL A 117 32.42 7.50 2.00
CA VAL A 117 31.97 6.11 2.13
C VAL A 117 32.35 5.63 3.52
N VAL A 118 31.37 5.28 4.35
CA VAL A 118 31.60 4.65 5.66
C VAL A 118 31.29 3.17 5.52
N ARG A 119 32.28 2.31 5.76
CA ARG A 119 32.10 0.87 5.85
C ARG A 119 31.68 0.54 7.27
N LEU A 120 30.44 0.09 7.46
CA LEU A 120 30.00 -0.41 8.75
C LEU A 120 30.36 -1.90 8.84
N ALA A 121 31.07 -2.27 9.91
CA ALA A 121 31.25 -3.68 10.25
C ALA A 121 29.86 -4.28 10.57
N ALA A 122 29.64 -5.51 10.12
CA ALA A 122 28.37 -6.20 10.23
C ALA A 122 28.00 -6.46 11.71
N GLU A 123 27.12 -5.62 12.25
CA GLU A 123 26.22 -6.01 13.34
C GLU A 123 24.80 -5.95 12.77
N GLU A 124 24.08 -7.04 13.00
CA GLU A 124 22.78 -7.37 12.44
C GLU A 124 21.79 -6.20 12.59
N ALA A 125 21.35 -5.64 11.47
CA ALA A 125 20.32 -4.61 11.46
C ALA A 125 18.95 -5.24 11.71
N GLU A 126 18.63 -5.42 12.99
CA GLU A 126 17.27 -5.59 13.46
C GLU A 126 16.48 -4.30 13.12
N TYR A 127 15.43 -4.43 12.31
CA TYR A 127 14.56 -3.31 11.95
C TYR A 127 13.70 -2.93 13.17
N ASP A 128 14.24 -2.15 14.10
CA ASP A 128 13.45 -1.53 15.15
C ASP A 128 13.20 -0.04 14.86
N ASN A 129 11.93 0.34 14.96
CA ASN A 129 11.48 1.71 14.82
C ASN A 129 11.52 2.38 16.19
N VAL A 130 12.49 3.26 16.45
CA VAL A 130 12.30 4.36 17.42
C VAL A 130 13.01 5.62 16.95
N ASP A 131 12.31 6.73 17.18
CA ASP A 131 12.57 8.10 16.77
C ASP A 131 13.74 8.79 17.50
N ASP A 132 14.16 9.89 16.89
CA ASP A 132 14.89 11.06 17.41
C ASP A 132 16.42 11.13 17.35
N GLY A 133 16.90 12.27 16.81
CA GLY A 133 18.32 12.56 16.57
C GLY A 133 18.52 13.55 15.41
N ASP A 134 18.32 14.83 15.69
CA ASP A 134 18.47 15.98 14.80
C ASP A 134 19.89 16.11 14.19
N ALA A 135 19.99 15.90 12.88
CA ALA A 135 21.10 16.36 12.04
C ALA A 135 20.58 16.59 10.61
N PRO A 136 21.00 17.68 9.92
CA PRO A 136 20.51 17.98 8.58
C PRO A 136 21.14 17.02 7.56
N ARG A 137 20.50 15.86 7.36
CA ARG A 137 20.86 14.90 6.32
C ARG A 137 20.41 15.44 4.95
N PRO A 138 21.29 15.55 3.93
CA PRO A 138 20.87 15.89 2.56
C PRO A 138 19.88 14.86 1.97
N ARG A 139 19.83 13.64 2.53
CA ARG A 139 18.85 12.59 2.20
C ARG A 139 17.38 12.98 2.46
N ARG A 140 17.10 13.92 3.37
CA ARG A 140 15.73 14.36 3.68
C ARG A 140 15.15 15.27 2.59
N GLN A 141 15.99 15.96 1.79
CA GLN A 141 15.51 16.87 0.75
C GLN A 141 15.04 16.15 -0.52
N GLN A 142 15.72 15.10 -0.98
CA GLN A 142 15.26 14.28 -2.11
C GLN A 142 13.93 13.57 -1.81
N LYS A 143 13.72 13.10 -0.57
CA LYS A 143 12.44 12.52 -0.13
C LYS A 143 11.27 13.52 -0.17
N ARG A 144 11.51 14.84 -0.13
CA ARG A 144 10.43 15.83 -0.08
C ARG A 144 9.78 16.11 -1.44
N ASN A 145 10.52 15.92 -2.55
CA ASN A 145 10.04 16.23 -3.90
C ASN A 145 9.89 15.00 -4.82
N ALA A 146 9.94 13.79 -4.26
CA ALA A 146 9.79 12.58 -5.06
C ALA A 146 8.32 12.35 -5.44
N THR A 147 8.08 12.05 -6.71
CA THR A 147 6.78 11.63 -7.26
C THR A 147 6.75 10.12 -7.34
N HIS A 148 5.71 9.51 -6.77
CA HIS A 148 5.56 8.06 -6.78
C HIS A 148 4.43 7.59 -7.69
N ARG A 149 4.62 6.39 -8.22
CA ARG A 149 3.58 5.61 -8.91
C ARG A 149 3.23 4.42 -8.06
N LEU A 150 1.93 4.16 -7.90
CA LEU A 150 1.39 2.95 -7.30
C LEU A 150 0.73 2.08 -8.37
N VAL A 151 0.70 0.78 -8.12
CA VAL A 151 -0.29 -0.13 -8.73
C VAL A 151 -1.32 -0.45 -7.67
N LEU A 152 -2.58 -0.09 -7.91
CA LEU A 152 -3.69 -0.35 -7.00
C LEU A 152 -4.58 -1.44 -7.56
N GLN A 153 -5.15 -2.26 -6.68
CA GLN A 153 -6.10 -3.31 -7.04
C GLN A 153 -7.38 -3.21 -6.20
N ASP A 154 -8.55 -3.29 -6.85
CA ASP A 154 -9.83 -3.37 -6.15
C ASP A 154 -10.19 -4.81 -5.75
N PHE A 155 -11.30 -4.99 -5.05
CA PHE A 155 -11.75 -6.32 -4.60
C PHE A 155 -12.15 -7.28 -5.72
N LYS A 156 -12.42 -6.77 -6.94
CA LYS A 156 -12.69 -7.61 -8.12
C LYS A 156 -11.40 -8.04 -8.82
N GLY A 157 -10.25 -7.56 -8.36
CA GLY A 157 -8.95 -7.83 -8.94
C GLY A 157 -8.56 -6.88 -10.07
N ASN A 158 -9.38 -5.86 -10.37
CA ASN A 158 -9.04 -4.87 -11.39
C ASN A 158 -7.85 -4.05 -10.92
N LYS A 159 -6.85 -3.89 -11.79
CA LYS A 159 -5.62 -3.15 -11.50
C LYS A 159 -5.63 -1.81 -12.21
N VAL A 160 -5.12 -0.79 -11.53
CA VAL A 160 -4.97 0.55 -12.10
C VAL A 160 -3.65 1.16 -11.66
N TYR A 161 -3.01 1.93 -12.54
CA TYR A 161 -1.90 2.77 -12.14
C TYR A 161 -2.44 4.00 -11.42
N ALA A 162 -1.72 4.44 -10.40
CA ALA A 162 -2.00 5.69 -9.71
C ALA A 162 -0.72 6.50 -9.61
N VAL A 163 -0.81 7.80 -9.87
CA VAL A 163 0.34 8.71 -9.82
C VAL A 163 0.04 9.82 -8.82
N GLU A 164 1.03 10.10 -7.97
CA GLU A 164 1.02 11.20 -7.02
C GLU A 164 0.98 12.56 -7.74
N LEU A 165 -0.22 13.14 -7.88
CA LEU A 165 -0.40 14.47 -8.49
C LEU A 165 -0.01 15.59 -7.51
N ARG A 166 -0.34 15.38 -6.22
CA ARG A 166 0.06 16.23 -5.11
C ARG A 166 0.74 15.38 -4.04
N ARG A 167 1.69 15.95 -3.32
CA ARG A 167 2.53 15.22 -2.36
C ARG A 167 1.68 14.59 -1.25
N ILE A 168 1.83 13.28 -1.05
CA ILE A 168 1.25 12.49 0.04
C ILE A 168 2.42 11.86 0.81
N GLU A 169 2.71 12.38 2.01
CA GLU A 169 3.89 11.99 2.79
C GLU A 169 3.97 10.49 3.12
N LYS A 170 2.81 9.82 3.21
CA LYS A 170 2.71 8.38 3.49
C LYS A 170 3.04 7.51 2.28
N ILE A 171 3.14 8.09 1.07
CA ILE A 171 3.51 7.36 -0.13
C ILE A 171 5.02 7.44 -0.35
N GLY A 172 5.64 6.27 -0.43
CA GLY A 172 7.05 6.17 -0.77
C GLY A 172 7.59 4.75 -0.72
N VAL A 173 8.67 4.51 -1.45
CA VAL A 173 9.36 3.22 -1.38
C VAL A 173 9.98 3.03 0.01
N GLY A 174 9.64 1.92 0.66
CA GLY A 174 10.02 1.64 2.05
C GLY A 174 9.09 2.25 3.11
N SER A 175 8.17 3.14 2.70
CA SER A 175 7.12 3.69 3.58
C SER A 175 5.77 3.00 3.33
N THR A 176 5.42 2.80 2.07
CA THR A 176 4.19 2.13 1.63
C THR A 176 4.39 0.62 1.66
N ASN A 177 3.47 -0.10 2.31
CA ASN A 177 3.51 -1.56 2.32
C ASN A 177 2.76 -2.16 1.13
N ILE A 178 3.19 -3.33 0.68
CA ILE A 178 2.48 -4.13 -0.31
C ILE A 178 1.35 -4.90 0.37
N GLY A 179 0.18 -4.83 -0.24
CA GLY A 179 -1.10 -5.22 0.33
C GLY A 179 -1.69 -4.16 1.26
N GLU A 180 -1.08 -2.97 1.40
CA GLU A 180 -1.63 -1.88 2.21
C GLU A 180 -3.02 -1.47 1.73
N LYS A 181 -3.95 -1.34 2.66
CA LYS A 181 -5.34 -0.98 2.39
C LYS A 181 -5.49 0.53 2.33
N VAL A 182 -6.13 0.98 1.26
CA VAL A 182 -6.36 2.41 1.01
C VAL A 182 -7.78 2.62 0.49
N VAL A 183 -8.30 3.82 0.67
CA VAL A 183 -9.59 4.26 0.12
C VAL A 183 -9.35 5.43 -0.81
N LEU A 184 -9.78 5.28 -2.05
CA LEU A 184 -9.92 6.39 -2.99
C LEU A 184 -11.32 6.96 -2.81
N LYS A 185 -11.41 8.23 -2.43
CA LYS A 185 -12.70 8.89 -2.18
C LYS A 185 -13.48 9.12 -3.48
N GLY A 186 -14.80 9.13 -3.38
CA GLY A 186 -15.67 9.59 -4.46
C GLY A 186 -15.20 10.95 -5.02
N GLY A 187 -15.24 11.10 -6.34
CA GLY A 187 -14.74 12.25 -7.06
C GLY A 187 -13.24 12.19 -7.41
N THR A 188 -12.51 11.15 -7.03
CA THR A 188 -11.11 10.94 -7.48
C THR A 188 -11.06 10.85 -8.99
N VAL A 189 -10.10 11.55 -9.61
CA VAL A 189 -9.95 11.65 -11.06
C VAL A 189 -9.16 10.46 -11.61
N ILE A 190 -9.66 9.87 -12.69
CA ILE A 190 -8.98 8.89 -13.52
C ILE A 190 -8.77 9.51 -14.89
N ALA A 191 -7.53 9.80 -15.25
CA ALA A 191 -7.18 10.35 -16.56
C ALA A 191 -6.42 9.30 -17.37
N ARG A 192 -6.91 8.98 -18.57
CA ARG A 192 -6.30 7.99 -19.48
C ARG A 192 -5.96 6.66 -18.76
N GLY A 193 -6.87 6.17 -17.94
CA GLY A 193 -6.69 4.93 -17.17
C GLY A 193 -5.72 5.01 -15.98
N THR A 194 -5.28 6.21 -15.59
CA THR A 194 -4.41 6.44 -14.41
C THR A 194 -5.16 7.25 -13.36
N VAL A 195 -5.16 6.78 -12.11
CA VAL A 195 -5.71 7.51 -10.97
C VAL A 195 -4.76 8.65 -10.60
N LEU A 196 -5.29 9.86 -10.50
CA LEU A 196 -4.52 11.04 -10.06
C LEU A 196 -4.70 11.21 -8.55
N LEU A 197 -3.66 10.93 -7.78
CA LEU A 197 -3.71 10.93 -6.33
C LEU A 197 -3.51 12.34 -5.76
N GLU A 198 -4.45 12.73 -4.92
CA GLU A 198 -4.41 13.97 -4.14
C GLU A 198 -4.63 13.63 -2.64
N PRO A 199 -3.96 14.31 -1.70
CA PRO A 199 -4.06 14.05 -0.27
C PRO A 199 -5.49 14.03 0.28
N GLU A 200 -6.36 14.86 -0.27
CA GLU A 200 -7.74 15.03 0.18
C GLU A 200 -8.63 13.82 -0.19
N ARG A 201 -8.21 13.03 -1.17
CA ARG A 201 -8.98 11.90 -1.73
C ARG A 201 -8.34 10.55 -1.54
N TYR A 202 -7.17 10.49 -0.91
CA TYR A 202 -6.43 9.27 -0.64
C TYR A 202 -6.33 9.02 0.86
N VAL A 203 -7.02 8.00 1.35
CA VAL A 203 -7.03 7.65 2.78
C VAL A 203 -6.32 6.32 2.99
N VAL A 204 -5.25 6.32 3.79
CA VAL A 204 -4.53 5.11 4.18
C VAL A 204 -5.23 4.46 5.37
N LEU A 205 -5.66 3.21 5.21
CA LEU A 205 -6.16 2.36 6.30
C LEU A 205 -5.03 1.52 6.93
N GLY A 206 -3.95 1.29 6.19
CA GLY A 206 -2.74 0.59 6.66
C GLY A 206 -2.75 -0.91 6.35
N GLY A 207 -2.00 -1.67 7.13
CA GLY A 207 -1.87 -3.12 6.93
C GLY A 207 -0.90 -3.50 5.81
N LYS A 208 -0.73 -4.81 5.62
CA LYS A 208 0.09 -5.42 4.57
C LYS A 208 -0.28 -6.88 4.39
N VAL A 209 0.01 -7.44 3.22
CA VAL A 209 -0.04 -8.89 3.01
C VAL A 209 1.39 -9.40 3.11
N GLU A 210 1.73 -10.07 4.22
CA GLU A 210 3.13 -10.41 4.57
C GLU A 210 3.86 -11.15 3.45
N ALA A 211 3.22 -12.14 2.84
CA ALA A 211 3.80 -12.90 1.74
C ALA A 211 4.12 -12.01 0.53
N TRP A 212 3.27 -11.03 0.23
CA TRP A 212 3.47 -10.10 -0.89
C TRP A 212 4.55 -9.08 -0.58
N GLN A 213 4.54 -8.52 0.63
CA GLN A 213 5.58 -7.60 1.09
C GLN A 213 6.96 -8.27 1.00
N LYS A 214 7.07 -9.50 1.52
CA LYS A 214 8.32 -10.27 1.48
C LYS A 214 8.78 -10.50 0.05
N ALA A 215 7.91 -11.07 -0.80
CA ALA A 215 8.24 -11.33 -2.20
C ALA A 215 8.60 -10.06 -2.99
N TRP A 216 7.93 -8.94 -2.68
CA TRP A 216 8.23 -7.66 -3.30
C TRP A 216 9.61 -7.14 -2.89
N VAL A 217 9.94 -7.14 -1.59
CA VAL A 217 11.26 -6.69 -1.10
C VAL A 217 12.37 -7.56 -1.68
N GLU A 218 12.24 -8.88 -1.57
CA GLU A 218 13.26 -9.84 -2.04
C GLU A 218 13.46 -9.76 -3.56
N GLY A 219 12.38 -9.62 -4.33
CA GLY A 219 12.46 -9.54 -5.80
C GLY A 219 12.77 -8.16 -6.36
N ARG A 220 12.85 -7.10 -5.53
CA ARG A 220 12.97 -5.73 -6.02
C ARG A 220 14.26 -5.49 -6.81
N MET A 221 15.38 -6.00 -6.32
CA MET A 221 16.67 -5.86 -6.99
C MET A 221 16.65 -6.48 -8.39
N ALA A 222 16.19 -7.73 -8.49
CA ALA A 222 16.10 -8.44 -9.76
C ALA A 222 15.20 -7.70 -10.76
N ARG A 223 14.02 -7.22 -10.33
CA ARG A 223 13.12 -6.43 -11.19
C ARG A 223 13.77 -5.12 -11.65
N LEU A 224 14.53 -4.46 -10.79
CA LEU A 224 15.24 -3.22 -11.16
C LEU A 224 16.34 -3.49 -12.17
N GLN A 225 17.15 -4.55 -11.99
CA GLN A 225 18.23 -4.98 -12.90
C GLN A 225 17.72 -5.46 -14.26
N GLU A 226 16.58 -6.15 -14.29
CA GLU A 226 15.91 -6.55 -15.54
C GLU A 226 15.43 -5.31 -16.31
N ALA A 227 14.79 -4.34 -15.63
CA ALA A 227 14.21 -3.15 -16.24
C ALA A 227 15.24 -2.14 -16.82
N VAL A 228 16.52 -2.40 -16.63
CA VAL A 228 17.68 -1.60 -17.09
C VAL A 228 18.60 -2.41 -18.02
N GLY A 229 18.27 -3.67 -18.28
CA GLY A 229 19.03 -4.54 -19.20
C GLY A 229 20.33 -5.12 -18.63
N ALA A 230 20.52 -5.11 -17.31
CA ALA A 230 21.74 -5.65 -16.68
C ALA A 230 21.77 -7.20 -16.61
N GLY A 231 20.68 -7.87 -17.00
CA GLY A 231 20.56 -9.33 -16.97
C GLY A 231 21.04 -10.05 -18.25
N GLU A 232 21.47 -9.33 -19.29
CA GLU A 232 21.88 -9.90 -20.59
C GLU A 232 23.30 -9.49 -21.02
N ALA A 233 24.28 -9.50 -20.11
CA ALA A 233 25.70 -9.31 -20.43
C ALA A 233 26.58 -10.46 -19.93
#